data_AF-A0A8B5XWY5-F1
#
_entry.id   AF-A0A8B5XWY5-F1
#
_cell.length_a   1.000
_cell.length_b   1.000
_cell.length_c   1.000
_cell.angle_alpha   90.00
_cell.angle_beta   90.00
_cell.angle_gamma   90.00
#
_symmetry.space_group_name_H-M   'P 1'
#
loop_
_entity.id
_entity.type
_entity.pdbx_description
1 polymer ?
#
loop_
_entity_poly.entity_id
_entity_poly.type
_entity_poly.pdbx_seq_one_letter_code
_entity_poly.pdbx_strand_id
1 'polypeptide(L)'
;MKISSISFKEPPVYHDFPPLYEDLGLPELSSFIQQRFEFTYTLGKVERIGLGCIRFYKRQGNFEVHIPDKLPGVGPIKLRKLNSLLLEEAKTTFIENIESGPEKRKVYYSEFRRPRKDAE
;
A
#
# COMPACT_ATOMS: atom_id res chain seq x y z
N MET A 1 15.81 -9.06 -13.29
CA MET A 1 14.81 -8.00 -13.12
C MET A 1 15.44 -6.96 -12.24
N LYS A 2 15.41 -5.70 -12.66
CA LYS A 2 15.95 -4.57 -11.89
C LYS A 2 14.91 -3.47 -11.87
N ILE A 3 14.85 -2.73 -10.77
CA ILE A 3 14.09 -1.50 -10.67
C ILE A 3 15.03 -0.38 -11.13
N SER A 4 14.56 0.44 -12.06
CA SER A 4 15.31 1.58 -12.61
C SER A 4 14.99 2.86 -11.84
N SER A 5 13.74 2.99 -11.37
CA SER A 5 13.27 4.17 -10.63
C SER A 5 11.99 3.87 -9.85
N ILE A 6 11.79 4.65 -8.79
CA ILE A 6 10.55 4.72 -8.01
C ILE A 6 10.20 6.20 -7.80
N SER A 7 8.93 6.55 -7.97
CA SER A 7 8.43 7.92 -7.78
C SER A 7 7.08 7.90 -7.10
N PHE A 8 6.99 8.53 -5.93
CA PHE A 8 5.72 8.74 -5.23
C PHE A 8 4.93 9.86 -5.92
N LYS A 9 3.69 9.56 -6.32
CA LYS A 9 2.84 10.50 -7.09
C LYS A 9 1.84 11.25 -6.22
N GLU A 10 1.48 10.67 -5.08
CA GLU A 10 0.43 11.16 -4.19
C GLU A 10 0.96 11.24 -2.75
N PRO A 11 0.43 12.15 -1.90
CA PRO A 11 0.79 12.19 -0.49
C PRO A 11 0.29 10.94 0.27
N PRO A 12 0.87 10.61 1.43
CA PRO A 12 0.40 9.50 2.26
C PRO A 12 -1.07 9.66 2.67
N VAL A 13 -1.83 8.57 2.61
CA VAL A 13 -3.24 8.46 3.01
C VAL A 13 -3.34 7.58 4.25
N TYR A 14 -4.03 8.08 5.27
CA TYR A 14 -4.23 7.42 6.55
C TYR A 14 -5.60 6.75 6.55
N HIS A 15 -5.61 5.42 6.62
CA HIS A 15 -6.80 4.61 6.73
C HIS A 15 -6.97 4.24 8.20
N ASP A 16 -7.92 4.89 8.87
CA ASP A 16 -8.19 4.67 10.29
C ASP A 16 -9.48 3.83 10.44
N PHE A 17 -9.33 2.63 11.00
CA PHE A 17 -10.44 1.72 11.30
C PHE A 17 -10.92 1.90 12.75
N PRO A 18 -12.21 1.65 13.04
CA PRO A 18 -12.71 1.68 14.40
C PRO A 18 -12.02 0.62 15.27
N PRO A 19 -11.72 0.90 16.55
CA PRO A 19 -11.01 -0.03 17.45
C PRO A 19 -11.64 -1.43 17.51
N LEU A 20 -12.97 -1.50 17.46
CA LEU A 20 -13.74 -2.75 17.51
C LEU A 20 -13.37 -3.75 16.40
N TYR A 21 -12.85 -3.26 15.27
CA TYR A 21 -12.38 -4.12 14.17
C TYR A 21 -10.90 -4.51 14.28
N GLU A 22 -10.08 -3.67 14.91
CA GLU A 22 -8.66 -3.96 15.05
C GLU A 22 -8.40 -5.15 15.99
N ASP A 23 -9.27 -5.36 16.98
CA ASP A 23 -9.15 -6.45 17.97
C ASP A 23 -9.57 -7.82 17.45
N LEU A 24 -10.09 -7.90 16.22
CA LEU A 24 -10.48 -9.15 15.58
C LEU A 24 -9.29 -9.95 15.04
N GLY A 25 -8.07 -9.39 15.07
CA GLY A 25 -6.87 -10.03 14.55
C GLY A 25 -6.86 -10.16 13.02
N LEU A 26 -7.74 -9.45 12.32
CA LEU A 26 -7.84 -9.44 10.87
C LEU A 26 -6.93 -8.35 10.29
N PRO A 27 -5.86 -8.70 9.54
CA PRO A 27 -4.93 -7.72 8.96
C PRO A 27 -5.64 -6.74 8.01
N GLU A 28 -6.68 -7.21 7.32
CA GLU A 28 -7.50 -6.43 6.39
C GLU A 28 -8.31 -5.31 7.07
N LEU A 29 -8.54 -5.43 8.39
CA LEU A 29 -9.34 -4.50 9.20
C LEU A 29 -8.50 -3.76 10.25
N SER A 30 -7.22 -3.56 9.94
CA SER A 30 -6.29 -2.82 10.80
C SER A 30 -6.00 -1.45 10.20
N SER A 31 -5.84 -0.42 11.03
CA SER A 31 -5.45 0.91 10.54
C SER A 31 -4.07 0.88 9.85
N PHE A 32 -3.99 1.48 8.68
CA PHE A 32 -2.75 1.54 7.89
C PHE A 32 -2.54 2.90 7.22
N ILE A 33 -1.29 3.21 6.92
CA ILE A 33 -0.92 4.35 6.08
C ILE A 33 -0.55 3.79 4.71
N GLN A 34 -1.09 4.36 3.64
CA GLN A 34 -0.81 3.94 2.27
C GLN A 34 -0.26 5.11 1.46
N GLN A 35 0.73 4.85 0.62
CA GLN A 35 1.15 5.80 -0.42
C GLN A 35 1.34 5.08 -1.74
N ARG A 36 0.83 5.69 -2.82
CA ARG A 36 0.96 5.18 -4.18
C ARG A 36 2.25 5.67 -4.81
N PHE A 37 2.88 4.80 -5.57
CA PHE A 37 4.07 5.11 -6.33
C PHE A 37 4.03 4.45 -7.70
N GLU A 38 4.74 5.06 -8.62
CA GLU A 38 5.07 4.51 -9.92
C GLU A 38 6.50 3.97 -9.87
N PHE A 39 6.75 2.85 -10.52
CA PHE A 39 8.08 2.28 -10.62
C PHE A 39 8.36 1.79 -12.03
N THR A 40 9.62 1.92 -12.44
CA THR A 40 10.08 1.41 -13.73
C THR A 40 10.92 0.17 -13.50
N TYR A 41 10.65 -0.90 -14.24
CA TYR A 41 11.36 -2.17 -14.12
C TYR A 41 11.74 -2.77 -15.47
N THR A 42 12.85 -3.49 -15.47
CA THR A 42 13.36 -4.18 -16.65
C THR A 42 13.10 -5.69 -16.58
N LEU A 43 12.39 -6.22 -17.58
CA LEU A 43 12.13 -7.65 -17.76
C LEU A 43 12.76 -8.12 -19.07
N GLY A 44 13.91 -8.78 -18.97
CA GLY A 44 14.71 -9.14 -20.15
C GLY A 44 15.36 -7.90 -20.75
N LYS A 45 15.00 -7.56 -22.00
CA LYS A 45 15.45 -6.36 -22.72
C LYS A 45 14.39 -5.25 -22.76
N VAL A 46 13.24 -5.46 -22.13
CA VAL A 46 12.09 -4.54 -22.20
C VAL A 46 11.98 -3.81 -20.86
N GLU A 47 11.90 -2.49 -20.94
CA GLU A 47 11.57 -1.63 -19.81
C GLU A 47 10.05 -1.40 -19.76
N ARG A 48 9.48 -1.43 -18.56
CA ARG A 48 8.05 -1.29 -18.32
C ARG A 48 7.81 -0.46 -17.08
N ILE A 49 6.65 0.18 -17.06
CA ILE A 49 6.18 0.95 -15.91
C ILE A 49 5.13 0.12 -15.19
N GLY A 50 5.18 0.13 -13.86
CA GLY A 50 4.20 -0.46 -12.98
C GLY A 50 3.71 0.55 -11.94
N LEU A 51 2.51 0.32 -11.44
CA LEU A 51 1.94 1.08 -10.33
C LEU A 51 1.90 0.17 -9.11
N GLY A 52 2.31 0.71 -7.97
CA GLY A 52 2.32 0.03 -6.69
C GLY A 52 1.83 0.93 -5.58
N CYS A 53 1.53 0.34 -4.44
CA CYS A 53 1.37 1.06 -3.20
C CYS A 53 2.15 0.38 -2.08
N ILE A 54 2.71 1.18 -1.19
CA ILE A 54 3.31 0.73 0.06
C ILE A 54 2.32 1.02 1.19
N ARG A 55 2.16 0.05 2.09
CA ARG A 55 1.33 0.14 3.29
C ARG A 55 2.18 -0.04 4.52
N PHE A 56 1.89 0.73 5.56
CA PHE A 56 2.40 0.54 6.92
C PHE A 56 1.23 0.33 7.88
N TYR A 57 1.17 -0.84 8.51
CA TYR A 57 0.13 -1.15 9.49
C TYR A 57 0.62 -0.74 10.87
N LYS A 58 -0.01 0.29 11.45
CA LYS A 58 0.47 0.92 12.69
C LYS A 58 0.57 -0.06 13.86
N ARG A 59 -0.42 -0.96 13.99
CA ARG A 59 -0.52 -1.91 15.10
C ARG A 59 0.50 -3.05 15.02
N GLN A 60 0.84 -3.50 13.80
CA GLN A 60 1.74 -4.62 13.56
C GLN A 60 3.19 -4.16 13.35
N GLY A 61 3.42 -2.90 12.99
CA GLY A 61 4.75 -2.37 12.73
C GLY A 61 5.40 -2.90 11.44
N ASN A 62 4.63 -3.53 10.56
CA ASN A 62 5.12 -4.10 9.30
C ASN A 62 4.78 -3.21 8.09
N PHE A 63 5.58 -3.39 7.05
CA PHE A 63 5.42 -2.72 5.76
C PHE A 63 5.13 -3.75 4.68
N GLU A 64 4.23 -3.42 3.77
CA GLU A 64 3.88 -4.29 2.65
C GLU A 64 3.78 -3.50 1.35
N VAL A 65 4.25 -4.11 0.26
CA VAL A 65 4.04 -3.58 -1.09
C VAL A 65 2.96 -4.38 -1.78
N HIS A 66 1.99 -3.66 -2.34
CA HIS A 66 0.87 -4.19 -3.09
C HIS A 66 0.91 -3.64 -4.51
N ILE A 67 0.81 -4.53 -5.50
CA ILE A 67 0.75 -4.18 -6.91
C ILE A 67 -0.66 -4.56 -7.39
N PRO A 68 -1.57 -3.59 -7.60
CA PRO A 68 -2.96 -3.88 -7.93
C PRO A 68 -3.12 -4.52 -9.31
N ASP A 69 -2.25 -4.14 -10.26
CA ASP A 69 -2.34 -4.59 -11.63
C ASP A 69 -1.50 -5.85 -11.89
N LYS A 70 -2.04 -6.75 -12.72
CA LYS A 70 -1.27 -7.90 -13.20
C LYS A 70 -0.16 -7.43 -14.13
N LEU A 71 1.08 -7.65 -13.73
CA LEU A 71 2.24 -7.34 -14.57
C LEU A 71 2.46 -8.45 -15.61
N PRO A 72 2.35 -8.16 -16.92
CA PRO A 72 2.47 -9.20 -17.95
C PRO A 72 3.86 -9.84 -17.94
N GLY A 73 3.95 -11.17 -17.94
CA GLY A 73 5.22 -11.91 -17.91
C GLY A 73 5.89 -12.00 -16.53
N VAL A 74 5.25 -11.49 -15.48
CA VAL A 74 5.69 -11.60 -14.09
C VAL A 74 4.84 -12.66 -13.39
N GLY A 75 5.38 -13.86 -13.25
CA GLY A 75 4.76 -14.93 -12.47
C GLY A 75 4.92 -14.74 -10.95
N PRO A 76 4.27 -15.59 -10.12
CA PRO A 76 4.21 -15.43 -8.67
C PRO A 76 5.58 -15.33 -7.98
N ILE A 77 6.56 -16.13 -8.40
CA ILE A 77 7.91 -16.11 -7.82
C ILE A 77 8.62 -14.77 -8.13
N LYS A 78 8.49 -14.29 -9.37
CA LYS A 78 9.08 -13.00 -9.78
C LYS A 78 8.38 -11.83 -9.08
N LEU A 79 7.07 -11.93 -8.88
CA LEU A 79 6.29 -10.93 -8.15
C LEU A 79 6.73 -10.82 -6.69
N ARG A 80 6.96 -11.94 -5.99
CA ARG A 80 7.50 -11.93 -4.62
C ARG A 80 8.86 -11.24 -4.55
N LYS A 81 9.75 -11.55 -5.51
CA LYS A 81 11.05 -10.88 -5.60
C LYS A 81 10.91 -9.39 -5.89
N LEU A 82 9.99 -9.00 -6.75
CA LEU A 82 9.70 -7.59 -7.06
C LEU A 82 9.24 -6.85 -5.81
N ASN A 83 8.27 -7.40 -5.07
CA ASN A 83 7.73 -6.78 -3.87
C ASN A 83 8.81 -6.57 -2.81
N SER A 84 9.71 -7.55 -2.63
CA SER A 84 10.85 -7.41 -1.70
C SER A 84 11.77 -6.25 -2.10
N LEU A 85 12.14 -6.16 -3.38
CA LEU A 85 13.02 -5.10 -3.88
C LEU A 85 12.36 -3.72 -3.79
N LEU A 86 11.09 -3.62 -4.21
CA LEU A 86 10.31 -2.39 -4.09
C LEU A 86 10.16 -1.96 -2.64
N LEU A 87 9.97 -2.91 -1.73
CA LEU A 87 9.85 -2.60 -0.31
C LEU A 87 11.16 -2.02 0.24
N GLU A 88 12.31 -2.61 -0.09
CA GLU A 88 13.62 -2.10 0.34
C GLU A 88 13.89 -0.69 -0.18
N GLU A 89 13.62 -0.43 -1.46
CA GLU A 89 13.87 0.88 -2.08
C GLU A 89 12.86 1.96 -1.66
N ALA A 90 11.56 1.61 -1.57
CA ALA A 90 10.50 2.59 -1.30
C ALA A 90 10.36 2.95 0.18
N LYS A 91 10.80 2.08 1.11
CA LYS A 91 10.53 2.23 2.55
C LYS A 91 11.09 3.50 3.15
N THR A 92 12.35 3.85 2.85
CA THR A 92 13.00 5.03 3.45
C THR A 92 12.27 6.32 3.06
N THR A 93 12.09 6.54 1.76
CA THR A 93 11.36 7.71 1.24
C THR A 93 9.90 7.75 1.70
N PHE A 94 9.26 6.59 1.84
CA PHE A 94 7.91 6.51 2.39
C PHE A 94 7.84 6.98 3.85
N ILE A 95 8.80 6.59 4.69
CA ILE A 95 8.89 7.06 6.09
C ILE A 95 9.10 8.57 6.12
N GLU A 96 10.04 9.09 5.33
CA GLU A 96 10.28 10.53 5.21
C GLU A 96 9.02 11.30 4.78
N ASN A 97 8.25 10.76 3.83
CA ASN A 97 7.00 11.35 3.38
C ASN A 97 5.91 11.36 4.47
N ILE A 98 5.88 10.34 5.34
CA ILE A 98 4.95 10.29 6.47
C ILE A 98 5.31 11.34 7.53
N GLU A 99 6.60 11.51 7.81
CA GLU A 99 7.10 12.43 8.84
C GLU A 99 7.02 13.91 8.39
N SER A 100 7.25 14.17 7.11
CA SER A 100 7.28 15.53 6.53
C SER A 100 5.92 16.07 6.06
N GLY A 101 4.88 15.23 6.02
CA GLY A 101 3.60 15.54 5.37
C GLY A 101 2.81 16.71 6.00
N PRO A 102 2.50 17.80 5.25
CA PRO A 102 1.78 18.96 5.77
C PRO A 102 0.25 18.76 5.87
N GLU A 103 -0.33 17.79 5.17
CA GLU A 103 -1.77 17.47 5.26
C GLU A 103 -2.01 15.96 5.23
N LYS A 104 -2.45 15.42 6.37
CA LYS A 104 -2.80 14.00 6.50
C LYS A 104 -4.15 13.76 5.85
N ARG A 105 -4.17 13.23 4.63
CA ARG A 105 -5.41 12.75 4.00
C ARG A 105 -5.94 11.56 4.80
N LYS A 106 -7.03 11.74 5.55
CA LYS A 106 -7.62 10.68 6.37
C LYS A 106 -8.86 10.08 5.71
N VAL A 107 -8.94 8.76 5.73
CA VAL A 107 -10.11 7.99 5.34
C VAL A 107 -10.63 7.29 6.59
N TYR A 108 -11.87 7.59 6.94
CA TYR A 108 -12.57 6.97 8.06
C TYR A 108 -13.47 5.86 7.54
N TYR A 109 -13.33 4.66 8.10
CA TYR A 109 -14.26 3.55 7.86
C TYR A 109 -15.32 3.56 8.96
N SER A 110 -16.53 4.03 8.68
CA SER A 110 -17.67 3.92 9.60
C SER A 110 -18.40 2.59 9.42
N GLU A 111 -19.08 2.13 10.49
CA GLU A 111 -19.82 0.87 10.64
C GLU A 111 -20.20 0.15 9.33
N PHE A 112 -19.69 -1.08 9.13
CA PHE A 112 -20.19 -2.01 8.10
C PHE A 112 -21.56 -2.62 8.42
N ARG A 113 -22.30 -2.06 9.40
CA ARG A 113 -23.64 -2.55 9.72
C ARG A 113 -24.52 -2.33 8.49
N ARG A 114 -25.16 -3.41 8.01
CA ARG A 114 -26.28 -3.25 7.08
C ARG A 114 -27.29 -2.31 7.74
N PRO A 115 -27.76 -1.24 7.06
CA PRO A 115 -28.86 -0.46 7.60
C PRO A 115 -29.99 -1.43 7.93
N ARG A 116 -30.51 -1.35 9.16
CA ARG A 116 -31.68 -2.14 9.56
C ARG A 116 -32.78 -1.85 8.54
N LYS A 117 -33.42 -2.91 8.07
CA LYS A 117 -34.49 -2.86 7.07
C LYS A 117 -35.79 -2.23 7.59
N ASP A 118 -35.79 -1.74 8.82
CA ASP A 118 -36.96 -1.26 9.56
C ASP A 118 -36.88 0.25 9.88
N ALA A 119 -36.12 1.01 9.08
CA ALA A 119 -36.16 2.46 9.07
C ALA A 119 -36.99 2.93 7.88
N GLU A 120 -38.29 2.66 7.92
CA GLU A 120 -39.33 3.35 7.15
C GLU A 120 -40.62 3.40 8.00
#